data_AF-A0AAV5NPB3-F1
#
_entry.id   AF-A0AAV5NPB3-F1
#
_cell.length_a   1.000
_cell.length_b   1.000
_cell.length_c   1.000
_cell.angle_alpha   90.00
_cell.angle_beta   90.00
_cell.angle_gamma   90.00
#
_symmetry.space_group_name_H-M   'P 1'
#
loop_
_entity.id
_entity.type
_entity.pdbx_description
1 polymer ?
#
loop_
_entity_poly.entity_id
_entity_poly.type
_entity_poly.pdbx_seq_one_letter_code
_entity_poly.pdbx_strand_id
1 'polypeptide(L)'
;MIIEKIRREHGYMVRLLAILSSKLEQLRNEKTINYSLVKEIIDYLAIHSQKTHHPKEDILYLHFANHYGNQQKIDDLEKEHVALSKVTEAFQNTVEMILHDAVIPSDIFALQLEEFISRQKGHLEMEEREVLPKIAKAFTAADWRAVESQWLHDDEDPVFGNTIADQYRQLAARVRQTEFEST
;
A
#
# COMPACT_ATOMS: atom_id res chain seq x y z
N MET A 1 16.96 8.89 3.59
CA MET A 1 17.28 7.46 3.62
C MET A 1 16.12 6.64 3.07
N ILE A 2 16.40 5.48 2.48
CA ILE A 2 15.38 4.59 1.88
C ILE A 2 14.30 4.16 2.89
N ILE A 3 14.65 3.84 4.14
CA ILE A 3 13.70 3.47 5.19
C ILE A 3 12.72 4.61 5.54
N GLU A 4 13.19 5.86 5.53
CA GLU A 4 12.33 7.02 5.75
C GLU A 4 11.42 7.32 4.56
N LYS A 5 11.76 6.83 3.35
CA LYS A 5 10.85 6.87 2.21
C LYS A 5 9.74 5.85 2.45
N ILE A 6 10.07 4.58 2.67
CA ILE A 6 9.12 3.48 2.97
C ILE A 6 8.11 3.89 4.05
N ARG A 7 8.57 4.42 5.18
CA ARG A 7 7.67 4.89 6.27
C ARG A 7 6.70 5.99 5.86
N ARG A 8 7.15 6.93 5.01
CA ARG A 8 6.23 7.95 4.46
C ARG A 8 5.20 7.31 3.54
N GLU A 9 5.60 6.29 2.78
CA GLU A 9 4.71 5.53 1.92
C GLU A 9 3.64 4.80 2.70
N HIS A 10 4.01 4.08 3.75
CA HIS A 10 3.06 3.50 4.71
C HIS A 10 2.07 4.54 5.22
N GLY A 11 2.57 5.72 5.59
CA GLY A 11 1.76 6.81 6.11
C GLY A 11 0.60 7.20 5.19
N TYR A 12 0.85 7.35 3.88
CA TYR A 12 -0.23 7.69 2.96
C TYR A 12 -1.03 6.47 2.50
N MET A 13 -0.44 5.27 2.42
CA MET A 13 -1.17 4.03 2.12
C MET A 13 -2.23 3.78 3.19
N VAL A 14 -1.89 3.97 4.47
CA VAL A 14 -2.85 3.90 5.59
C VAL A 14 -3.99 4.92 5.42
N ARG A 15 -3.71 6.13 4.93
CA ARG A 15 -4.76 7.14 4.66
C ARG A 15 -5.72 6.67 3.57
N LEU A 16 -5.20 6.11 2.48
CA LEU A 16 -6.02 5.56 1.40
C LEU A 16 -6.87 4.37 1.89
N LEU A 17 -6.29 3.48 2.69
CA LEU A 17 -7.01 2.38 3.33
C LEU A 17 -8.08 2.87 4.31
N ALA A 18 -7.89 4.02 4.97
CA ALA A 18 -8.91 4.64 5.80
C ALA A 18 -10.10 5.17 4.99
N ILE A 19 -9.85 5.76 3.82
CA ILE A 19 -10.91 6.16 2.88
C ILE A 19 -11.72 4.94 2.44
N LEU A 20 -11.05 3.86 2.06
CA LEU A 20 -11.70 2.58 1.71
C LEU A 20 -12.50 2.00 2.88
N SER A 21 -11.98 2.08 4.11
CA SER A 21 -12.70 1.65 5.32
C SER A 21 -14.00 2.45 5.51
N SER A 22 -13.99 3.76 5.26
CA SER A 22 -15.22 4.58 5.28
C SER A 22 -16.22 4.17 4.20
N LYS A 23 -15.75 3.72 3.02
CA LYS A 23 -16.63 3.17 1.97
C LYS A 23 -17.23 1.82 2.34
N LEU A 24 -16.45 0.96 2.98
CA LEU A 24 -16.94 -0.30 3.53
C LEU A 24 -18.07 -0.07 4.55
N GLU A 25 -17.88 0.88 5.48
CA GLU A 25 -18.92 1.24 6.45
C GLU A 25 -20.16 1.84 5.78
N GLN A 26 -20.00 2.64 4.72
CA GLN A 26 -21.14 3.12 3.93
C GLN A 26 -21.93 1.97 3.30
N LEU A 27 -21.26 1.00 2.68
CA LEU A 27 -21.90 -0.20 2.10
C LEU A 27 -22.66 -1.02 3.13
N ARG A 28 -22.06 -1.24 4.31
CA ARG A 28 -22.69 -1.98 5.42
C ARG A 28 -23.96 -1.29 5.95
N ASN A 29 -24.05 0.02 5.79
CA ASN A 29 -25.22 0.81 6.13
C ASN A 29 -26.16 1.05 4.93
N GLU A 30 -26.06 0.20 3.89
CA GLU A 30 -26.89 0.25 2.67
C GLU A 30 -26.81 1.58 1.90
N LYS A 31 -25.72 2.34 2.08
CA LYS A 31 -25.48 3.59 1.36
C LYS A 31 -24.75 3.32 0.05
N THR A 32 -25.07 4.13 -0.96
CA THR A 32 -24.35 4.12 -2.24
C THR A 32 -22.93 4.65 -2.08
N ILE A 33 -21.97 4.02 -2.74
CA ILE A 33 -20.58 4.47 -2.80
C ILE A 33 -20.17 4.82 -4.24
N ASN A 34 -19.08 5.57 -4.37
CA ASN A 34 -18.47 5.85 -5.67
C ASN A 34 -17.43 4.76 -5.99
N TYR A 35 -17.80 3.80 -6.84
CA TYR A 35 -16.93 2.70 -7.26
C TYR A 35 -15.75 3.17 -8.11
N SER A 36 -15.87 4.26 -8.86
CA SER A 36 -14.75 4.84 -9.61
C SER A 36 -13.65 5.36 -8.68
N LEU A 37 -14.02 5.94 -7.53
CA LEU A 37 -13.05 6.33 -6.50
C LEU A 37 -12.38 5.11 -5.87
N VAL A 38 -13.14 4.05 -5.60
CA VAL A 38 -12.59 2.79 -5.08
C VAL A 38 -11.56 2.23 -6.07
N LYS A 39 -11.88 2.22 -7.36
CA LYS A 39 -10.96 1.81 -8.44
C LYS A 39 -9.69 2.65 -8.48
N GLU A 40 -9.82 3.98 -8.46
CA GLU A 40 -8.68 4.91 -8.50
C GLU A 40 -7.71 4.66 -7.33
N ILE A 41 -8.23 4.43 -6.12
CA ILE A 41 -7.41 4.13 -4.95
C ILE A 41 -6.70 2.78 -5.10
N ILE A 42 -7.42 1.73 -5.49
CA ILE A 42 -6.83 0.39 -5.59
C ILE A 42 -5.80 0.33 -6.72
N ASP A 43 -6.06 0.96 -7.86
CA ASP A 43 -5.10 1.04 -8.96
C ASP A 43 -3.81 1.73 -8.54
N TYR A 44 -3.94 2.86 -7.84
CA TYR A 44 -2.77 3.55 -7.31
C TYR A 44 -2.01 2.66 -6.31
N LEU A 45 -2.69 2.06 -5.33
CA LEU A 45 -2.06 1.16 -4.36
C LEU A 45 -1.37 -0.01 -5.06
N ALA A 46 -2.02 -0.65 -6.05
CA ALA A 46 -1.45 -1.78 -6.78
C ALA A 46 -0.18 -1.40 -7.54
N ILE A 47 -0.25 -0.32 -8.33
CA ILE A 47 0.86 0.13 -9.18
C ILE A 47 2.01 0.63 -8.31
N HIS A 48 1.73 1.48 -7.32
CA HIS A 48 2.75 2.06 -6.47
C HIS A 48 3.42 1.01 -5.58
N SER A 49 2.64 0.07 -5.03
CA SER A 49 3.20 -1.00 -4.20
C SER A 49 4.18 -1.87 -4.98
N GLN A 50 3.78 -2.32 -6.17
CA GLN A 50 4.61 -3.22 -6.99
C GLN A 50 5.82 -2.55 -7.65
N LYS A 51 5.68 -1.31 -8.11
CA LYS A 51 6.74 -0.65 -8.90
C LYS A 51 7.71 0.17 -8.06
N THR A 52 7.27 0.62 -6.90
CA THR A 52 8.02 1.59 -6.10
C THR A 52 8.27 1.07 -4.69
N HIS A 53 7.21 0.73 -3.97
CA HIS A 53 7.29 0.43 -2.54
C HIS A 53 7.97 -0.90 -2.21
N HIS A 54 7.39 -2.04 -2.62
CA HIS A 54 7.94 -3.37 -2.34
C HIS A 54 9.36 -3.53 -2.89
N PRO A 55 9.73 -3.01 -4.08
CA PRO A 55 11.12 -3.06 -4.53
C PRO A 55 12.13 -2.42 -3.57
N LYS A 56 11.75 -1.36 -2.85
CA LYS A 56 12.61 -0.75 -1.81
C LYS A 56 12.73 -1.66 -0.58
N GLU A 57 11.64 -2.29 -0.20
CA GLU A 57 11.59 -3.22 0.93
C GLU A 57 12.37 -4.49 0.65
N ASP A 58 12.20 -5.08 -0.53
CA ASP A 58 12.92 -6.28 -0.97
C ASP A 58 14.45 -6.05 -0.94
N ILE A 59 14.93 -4.86 -1.34
CA ILE A 59 16.35 -4.48 -1.21
C ILE A 59 16.80 -4.53 0.26
N LEU A 60 16.00 -3.97 1.19
CA LEU A 60 16.32 -3.98 2.62
C LEU A 60 16.29 -5.40 3.20
N TYR A 61 15.27 -6.17 2.85
CA TYR A 61 15.03 -7.52 3.37
C TYR A 61 16.12 -8.47 2.90
N LEU A 62 16.46 -8.44 1.62
CA LEU A 62 17.54 -9.25 1.05
C LEU A 62 18.90 -8.88 1.64
N HIS A 63 19.22 -7.59 1.77
CA HIS A 63 20.48 -7.16 2.39
C HIS A 63 20.54 -7.61 3.86
N PHE A 64 19.45 -7.45 4.61
CA PHE A 64 19.41 -7.87 6.00
C PHE A 64 19.61 -9.40 6.15
N ALA A 65 18.89 -10.20 5.36
CA ALA A 65 18.99 -11.65 5.38
C ALA A 65 20.43 -12.13 5.09
N ASN A 66 21.08 -11.54 4.07
CA ASN A 66 22.43 -11.91 3.66
C ASN A 66 23.52 -11.53 4.69
N HIS A 67 23.34 -10.44 5.43
CA HIS A 67 24.37 -9.89 6.33
C HIS A 67 24.16 -10.20 7.81
N TYR A 68 22.92 -10.44 8.24
CA TYR A 68 22.57 -10.63 9.65
C TYR A 68 21.88 -11.98 9.92
N GLY A 69 21.67 -12.79 8.88
CA GLY A 69 21.09 -14.13 8.93
C GLY A 69 19.56 -14.13 8.81
N ASN A 70 19.00 -15.26 8.35
CA ASN A 70 17.56 -15.40 8.17
C ASN A 70 16.83 -15.38 9.51
N GLN A 71 15.88 -14.45 9.60
CA GLN A 71 14.76 -14.58 10.51
C GLN A 71 13.57 -15.04 9.67
N GLN A 72 12.91 -16.13 10.07
CA GLN A 72 11.77 -16.72 9.35
C GLN A 72 10.71 -15.69 8.94
N LYS A 73 10.48 -14.65 9.75
CA LYS A 73 9.56 -13.54 9.45
C LYS A 73 9.94 -12.70 8.23
N ILE A 74 11.22 -12.58 7.87
CA ILE A 74 11.71 -11.78 6.73
C ILE A 74 11.58 -12.58 5.43
N ASP A 75 11.89 -13.88 5.45
CA ASP A 75 11.71 -14.76 4.29
C ASP A 75 10.24 -14.92 3.87
N ASP A 76 9.32 -14.74 4.82
CA ASP A 76 7.89 -14.81 4.57
C ASP A 76 7.33 -13.51 3.93
N LEU A 77 8.10 -12.42 3.87
CA LEU A 77 7.65 -11.12 3.33
C LEU A 77 7.51 -11.11 1.81
N GLU A 78 8.49 -11.67 1.07
CA GLU A 78 8.36 -11.78 -0.39
C GLU A 78 7.12 -12.60 -0.78
N LYS A 79 6.83 -13.66 -0.03
CA LYS A 79 5.62 -14.48 -0.23
C LYS A 79 4.36 -13.69 0.09
N GLU A 80 4.40 -12.86 1.14
CA GLU A 80 3.29 -11.98 1.51
C GLU A 80 3.05 -10.92 0.42
N HIS A 81 4.09 -10.31 -0.16
CA HIS A 81 3.95 -9.40 -1.31
C HIS A 81 3.23 -10.06 -2.49
N VAL A 82 3.57 -11.32 -2.80
CA VAL A 82 2.88 -12.09 -3.85
C VAL A 82 1.43 -12.38 -3.48
N ALA A 83 1.15 -12.72 -2.22
CA ALA A 83 -0.21 -12.95 -1.74
C ALA A 83 -1.07 -11.68 -1.81
N LEU A 84 -0.52 -10.54 -1.38
CA LEU A 84 -1.18 -9.23 -1.46
C LEU A 84 -1.47 -8.82 -2.89
N SER A 85 -0.52 -9.07 -3.81
CA SER A 85 -0.72 -8.82 -5.24
C SER A 85 -1.93 -9.58 -5.79
N LYS A 86 -2.08 -10.87 -5.43
CA LYS A 86 -3.22 -11.70 -5.84
C LYS A 86 -4.55 -11.21 -5.27
N VAL A 87 -4.59 -10.86 -3.98
CA VAL A 87 -5.80 -10.29 -3.34
C VAL A 87 -6.18 -8.97 -4.01
N THR A 88 -5.18 -8.14 -4.33
CA THR A 88 -5.38 -6.85 -5.00
C THR A 88 -5.93 -7.04 -6.41
N GLU A 89 -5.32 -7.91 -7.22
CA GLU A 89 -5.78 -8.19 -8.59
C GLU A 89 -7.21 -8.76 -8.61
N ALA A 90 -7.50 -9.71 -7.72
CA ALA A 90 -8.85 -10.28 -7.60
C ALA A 90 -9.88 -9.20 -7.28
N PHE A 91 -9.57 -8.28 -6.34
CA PHE A 91 -10.48 -7.21 -5.98
C PHE A 91 -10.61 -6.13 -7.08
N GLN A 92 -9.52 -5.78 -7.77
CA GLN A 92 -9.56 -4.89 -8.94
C GLN A 92 -10.50 -5.43 -10.01
N ASN A 93 -10.44 -6.73 -10.29
CA ASN A 93 -11.32 -7.37 -11.26
C ASN A 93 -12.81 -7.25 -10.86
N THR A 94 -13.15 -7.45 -9.57
CA THR A 94 -14.54 -7.23 -9.11
C THR A 94 -14.98 -5.79 -9.30
N VAL A 95 -14.13 -4.81 -8.98
CA VAL A 95 -14.46 -3.38 -9.16
C VAL A 95 -14.65 -3.05 -10.64
N GLU A 96 -13.79 -3.57 -11.52
CA GLU A 96 -13.90 -3.40 -12.98
C GLU A 96 -15.21 -3.98 -13.52
N MET A 97 -15.60 -5.17 -13.04
CA MET A 97 -16.88 -5.78 -13.41
C MET A 97 -18.07 -4.88 -13.05
N ILE A 98 -18.09 -4.29 -11.84
CA ILE A 98 -19.15 -3.37 -11.41
C ILE A 98 -19.17 -2.11 -12.30
N LEU A 99 -18.00 -1.57 -12.65
CA LEU A 99 -17.89 -0.40 -13.54
C LEU A 99 -18.34 -0.71 -14.97
N HIS A 100 -18.36 -1.98 -15.37
CA HIS A 100 -18.92 -2.48 -16.63
C HIS A 100 -20.32 -3.09 -16.47
N ASP A 101 -21.11 -2.55 -15.54
CA ASP A 101 -22.53 -2.86 -15.31
C ASP A 101 -22.82 -4.32 -14.87
N ALA A 102 -21.82 -5.06 -14.39
CA ALA A 102 -22.06 -6.36 -13.76
C ALA A 102 -22.76 -6.19 -12.40
N VAL A 103 -23.75 -7.04 -12.14
CA VAL A 103 -24.46 -7.07 -10.87
C VAL A 103 -23.70 -7.95 -9.89
N ILE A 104 -23.06 -7.34 -8.89
CA ILE A 104 -22.39 -8.02 -7.79
C ILE A 104 -23.19 -7.78 -6.49
N PRO A 105 -23.51 -8.82 -5.70
CA PRO A 105 -24.15 -8.64 -4.40
C PRO A 105 -23.30 -7.75 -3.47
N SER A 106 -23.95 -6.79 -2.81
CA SER A 106 -23.28 -5.79 -1.95
C SER A 106 -22.50 -6.44 -0.80
N ASP A 107 -23.03 -7.53 -0.23
CA ASP A 107 -22.38 -8.32 0.81
C ASP A 107 -21.10 -9.00 0.32
N ILE A 108 -21.11 -9.57 -0.89
CA ILE A 108 -19.92 -10.16 -1.50
C ILE A 108 -18.86 -9.09 -1.77
N PHE A 109 -19.26 -7.94 -2.32
CA PHE A 109 -18.33 -6.84 -2.55
C PHE A 109 -17.74 -6.31 -1.24
N ALA A 110 -18.57 -6.14 -0.20
CA ALA A 110 -18.14 -5.68 1.11
C ALA A 110 -17.14 -6.65 1.77
N LEU A 111 -17.35 -7.96 1.65
CA LEU A 111 -16.41 -8.98 2.15
C LEU A 111 -15.05 -8.90 1.44
N GLN A 112 -15.04 -8.74 0.11
CA GLN A 112 -13.78 -8.60 -0.63
C GLN A 112 -13.05 -7.30 -0.31
N LEU A 113 -13.79 -6.19 -0.16
CA LEU A 113 -13.22 -4.91 0.26
C LEU A 113 -12.63 -5.00 1.67
N GLU A 114 -13.32 -5.67 2.60
CA GLU A 114 -12.82 -5.91 3.96
C GLU A 114 -11.55 -6.75 3.95
N GLU A 115 -11.52 -7.85 3.19
CA GLU A 115 -10.35 -8.71 3.06
C GLU A 115 -9.16 -7.91 2.51
N PHE A 116 -9.36 -7.15 1.42
CA PHE A 116 -8.33 -6.28 0.84
C PHE A 116 -7.77 -5.32 1.90
N ILE A 117 -8.64 -4.58 2.60
CA ILE A 117 -8.21 -3.60 3.62
C ILE A 117 -7.45 -4.30 4.76
N SER A 118 -7.97 -5.42 5.26
CA SER A 118 -7.39 -6.14 6.39
C SER A 118 -6.01 -6.70 6.06
N ARG A 119 -5.84 -7.30 4.88
CA ARG A 119 -4.56 -7.85 4.41
C ARG A 119 -3.51 -6.74 4.26
N GLN A 120 -3.87 -5.64 3.59
CA GLN A 120 -2.95 -4.51 3.39
C GLN A 120 -2.55 -3.87 4.73
N LYS A 121 -3.50 -3.60 5.64
CA LYS A 121 -3.17 -3.06 6.97
C LYS A 121 -2.31 -4.01 7.79
N GLY A 122 -2.65 -5.30 7.81
CA GLY A 122 -1.91 -6.31 8.57
C GLY A 122 -0.46 -6.43 8.12
N HIS A 123 -0.20 -6.32 6.82
CA HIS A 123 1.15 -6.27 6.26
C HIS A 123 1.93 -5.05 6.75
N LEU A 124 1.40 -3.84 6.52
CA LEU A 124 2.05 -2.59 6.95
C LEU A 124 2.32 -2.56 8.46
N GLU A 125 1.38 -3.03 9.27
CA GLU A 125 1.54 -3.11 10.72
C GLU A 125 2.65 -4.08 11.14
N MET A 126 2.76 -5.22 10.48
CA MET A 126 3.81 -6.19 10.77
C MET A 126 5.18 -5.62 10.39
N GLU A 127 5.31 -4.91 9.28
CA GLU A 127 6.57 -4.30 8.87
C GLU A 127 7.03 -3.22 9.84
N GLU A 128 6.14 -2.28 10.17
CA GLU A 128 6.44 -1.17 11.08
C GLU A 128 6.76 -1.62 12.51
N ARG A 129 6.10 -2.67 13.00
CA ARG A 129 6.25 -3.12 14.39
C ARG A 129 7.38 -4.12 14.56
N GLU A 130 7.63 -4.97 13.57
CA GLU A 130 8.51 -6.14 13.73
C GLU A 130 9.74 -6.11 12.83
N VAL A 131 9.62 -5.63 11.59
CA VAL A 131 10.68 -5.78 10.57
C VAL A 131 11.57 -4.55 10.50
N LEU A 132 11.00 -3.39 10.15
CA LEU A 132 11.73 -2.14 9.98
C LEU A 132 12.52 -1.73 11.23
N PRO A 133 12.00 -1.88 12.47
CA PRO A 133 12.78 -1.58 13.67
C PRO A 133 14.02 -2.46 13.83
N LYS A 134 13.95 -3.74 13.43
CA LYS A 134 15.11 -4.65 13.51
C LYS A 134 16.19 -4.27 12.50
N ILE A 135 15.79 -3.97 11.27
CA ILE A 135 16.70 -3.48 10.22
C ILE A 135 17.35 -2.18 10.68
N ALA A 136 16.55 -1.23 11.17
CA ALA A 136 17.02 0.04 11.70
C ALA A 136 18.06 -0.10 12.82
N LYS A 137 17.87 -1.09 13.70
CA LYS A 137 18.78 -1.36 14.82
C LYS A 137 20.07 -2.06 14.38
N ALA A 138 20.01 -2.91 13.36
CA ALA A 138 21.14 -3.74 12.94
C ALA A 138 22.07 -3.04 11.94
N PHE A 139 21.49 -2.31 10.98
CA PHE A 139 22.23 -1.74 9.85
C PHE A 139 23.28 -0.72 10.32
N THR A 140 24.51 -0.90 9.86
CA THR A 140 25.56 0.10 10.01
C THR A 140 25.42 1.17 8.93
N ALA A 141 26.19 2.26 9.06
CA ALA A 141 26.26 3.27 8.01
C ALA A 141 26.77 2.71 6.65
N ALA A 142 27.54 1.61 6.65
CA ALA A 142 27.97 0.96 5.42
C ALA A 142 26.81 0.21 4.75
N ASP A 143 25.99 -0.50 5.53
CA ASP A 143 24.80 -1.21 5.04
C ASP A 143 23.79 -0.23 4.45
N TRP A 144 23.54 0.89 5.14
CA TRP A 144 22.66 1.94 4.61
C TRP A 144 23.12 2.48 3.25
N ARG A 145 24.41 2.76 3.09
CA ARG A 145 24.95 3.20 1.80
C ARG A 145 24.83 2.13 0.72
N ALA A 146 24.97 0.86 1.08
CA ALA A 146 24.88 -0.27 0.14
C ALA A 146 23.45 -0.50 -0.36
N VAL A 147 22.43 -0.34 0.48
CA VAL A 147 21.03 -0.45 0.04
C VAL A 147 20.56 0.81 -0.69
N GLU A 148 21.03 1.99 -0.29
CA GLU A 148 20.70 3.23 -0.98
C GLU A 148 21.27 3.29 -2.39
N SER A 149 22.45 2.73 -2.63
CA SER A 149 23.05 2.68 -3.98
C SER A 149 22.35 1.72 -4.93
N GLN A 150 21.55 0.78 -4.42
CA GLN A 150 20.75 -0.14 -5.24
C GLN A 150 19.45 0.51 -5.75
N TRP A 151 18.94 1.53 -5.05
CA TRP A 151 17.75 2.26 -5.46
C TRP A 151 18.10 3.45 -6.36
N LEU A 152 18.05 3.23 -7.68
CA LEU A 152 18.42 4.22 -8.70
C LEU A 152 17.22 4.95 -9.33
N HIS A 153 16.00 4.69 -8.85
CA HIS A 153 14.77 5.27 -9.41
C HIS A 153 14.46 6.64 -8.80
N ASP A 154 13.79 7.49 -9.60
CA ASP A 154 13.19 8.72 -9.11
C ASP A 154 11.94 8.40 -8.27
N ASP A 155 11.81 9.03 -7.11
CA ASP A 155 10.76 8.76 -6.11
C ASP A 155 9.65 9.83 -6.13
N GLU A 156 9.44 10.51 -7.26
CA GLU A 156 8.29 11.43 -7.38
C GLU A 156 6.97 10.65 -7.33
N ASP A 157 6.37 10.64 -6.14
CA ASP A 157 5.07 10.05 -5.93
C ASP A 157 3.99 10.85 -6.69
N PRO A 158 3.20 10.20 -7.55
CA PRO A 158 2.31 10.91 -8.45
C PRO A 158 1.03 11.43 -7.77
N VAL A 159 0.79 11.09 -6.50
CA VAL A 159 -0.36 11.54 -5.66
C VAL A 159 0.11 12.38 -4.46
N PHE A 160 1.25 12.06 -3.87
CA PHE A 160 1.75 12.67 -2.62
C PHE A 160 3.07 13.43 -2.80
N GLY A 161 3.66 13.42 -4.00
CA GLY A 161 4.86 14.15 -4.33
C GLY A 161 4.64 15.65 -4.53
N ASN A 162 5.71 16.36 -4.89
CA ASN A 162 5.65 17.80 -5.16
C ASN A 162 4.90 18.11 -6.45
N THR A 163 4.98 17.21 -7.43
CA THR A 163 4.30 17.31 -8.72
C THR A 163 3.24 16.23 -8.80
N ILE A 164 1.96 16.63 -8.73
CA ILE A 164 0.85 15.67 -8.84
C ILE A 164 0.60 15.35 -10.31
N ALA A 165 0.64 14.07 -10.66
CA ALA A 165 0.34 13.63 -12.02
C ALA A 165 -1.11 13.93 -12.36
N ASP A 166 -1.34 14.36 -13.60
CA ASP A 166 -2.63 14.83 -14.10
C ASP A 166 -3.80 13.89 -13.80
N GLN A 167 -3.56 12.58 -13.96
CA GLN A 167 -4.54 11.52 -13.75
C GLN A 167 -4.95 11.32 -12.29
N TYR A 168 -4.15 11.79 -11.32
CA TYR A 168 -4.38 11.62 -9.88
C TYR A 168 -4.77 12.91 -9.15
N ARG A 169 -4.98 14.02 -9.87
CA ARG A 169 -5.33 15.31 -9.25
C ARG A 169 -6.58 15.23 -8.39
N GLN A 170 -7.58 14.44 -8.79
CA GLN A 170 -8.81 14.28 -8.03
C GLN A 170 -8.58 13.45 -6.76
N LEU A 171 -7.85 12.34 -6.84
CA LEU A 171 -7.44 11.58 -5.66
C LEU A 171 -6.66 12.44 -4.67
N ALA A 172 -5.64 13.17 -5.13
CA ALA A 172 -4.82 14.03 -4.29
C ALA A 172 -5.64 15.10 -3.56
N ALA A 173 -6.61 15.73 -4.24
CA ALA A 173 -7.50 16.71 -3.62
C ALA A 173 -8.38 16.09 -2.52
N ARG A 174 -8.92 14.88 -2.75
CA ARG A 174 -9.76 14.17 -1.77
C ARG A 174 -8.97 13.73 -0.55
N VAL A 175 -7.75 13.22 -0.72
CA VAL A 175 -6.92 12.84 0.42
C VAL A 175 -6.62 14.06 1.29
N ARG A 176 -6.27 15.21 0.69
CA ARG A 176 -6.08 16.47 1.44
C ARG A 176 -7.34 16.92 2.17
N GLN A 177 -8.53 16.79 1.56
CA GLN A 177 -9.79 17.16 2.22
C GLN A 177 -10.06 16.30 3.46
N THR A 178 -9.71 15.02 3.42
CA THR A 178 -9.88 14.09 4.55
C THR A 178 -8.95 14.45 5.74
N GLU A 179 -7.81 15.11 5.48
CA GLU A 179 -6.89 15.60 6.52
C GLU A 179 -7.51 16.77 7.33
N PHE A 180 -8.26 17.65 6.66
CA PHE A 180 -8.91 18.80 7.31
C PHE A 180 -10.16 18.42 8.11
N GLU A 181 -10.79 17.29 7.80
CA GLU A 181 -11.97 16.79 8.54
C GLU A 181 -11.59 15.96 9.78
N SER A 182 -10.30 15.58 9.91
CA SER A 182 -9.77 14.77 11.01
C SER A 182 -8.99 15.58 12.07
N THR A 183 -9.04 16.92 11.99
CA THR A 183 -8.40 17.86 12.93
C THR A 183 -9.46 18.70 13.63
#